data_AF-A0A822H8S3-F1
#
_entry.id   AF-A0A822H8S3-F1
#
_cell.length_a   1.000
_cell.length_b   1.000
_cell.length_c   1.000
_cell.angle_alpha   90.00
_cell.angle_beta   90.00
_cell.angle_gamma   90.00
#
_symmetry.space_group_name_H-M   'P 1'
#
loop_
_entity.id
_entity.type
_entity.pdbx_description
1 polymer ?
#
loop_
_entity_poly.entity_id
_entity_poly.type
_entity_poly.pdbx_seq_one_letter_code
_entity_poly.pdbx_strand_id
1 'polypeptide(L)'
;DASVVYGGAAYGGSVYDSAVLGASQVQYAADAQGLYQDPNPQIIRRPNPTGVQTYTQNVRVQFLQPPPVPPPGPLIIREVRPPQPPLPPPLRLRQVAPPLPPPPPLVLRERPPVPPPAIASQTVIRRLPGLPVPPRSVIVERVPPPPPRPR
;
A
#
# COMPACT_ATOMS: atom_id res chain seq x y z
N ASP A 1 -63.92 74.15 34.93
CA ASP A 1 -63.46 72.82 35.34
C ASP A 1 -61.96 72.72 35.16
N ALA A 2 -61.16 73.01 36.19
CA ALA A 2 -60.78 72.13 37.31
C ALA A 2 -59.90 70.96 36.81
N SER A 3 -58.68 70.70 37.27
CA SER A 3 -57.93 71.15 38.46
C SER A 3 -56.45 70.77 38.31
N VAL A 4 -55.57 71.65 38.79
CA VAL A 4 -54.14 71.37 39.04
C VAL A 4 -54.02 70.42 40.23
N VAL A 5 -53.18 69.38 40.13
CA VAL A 5 -52.72 68.58 41.27
C VAL A 5 -51.20 68.54 41.28
N TYR A 6 -50.64 69.22 42.27
CA TYR A 6 -49.28 69.06 42.76
C TYR A 6 -49.15 67.74 43.51
N GLY A 7 -48.05 67.02 43.30
CA GLY A 7 -47.66 65.86 44.09
C GLY A 7 -46.16 65.64 43.98
N GLY A 8 -45.39 66.32 44.84
CA GLY A 8 -43.97 66.11 45.01
C GLY A 8 -43.65 65.01 46.03
N ALA A 9 -42.35 64.81 46.23
CA ALA A 9 -41.66 63.87 47.12
C ALA A 9 -41.49 62.45 46.55
N ALA A 10 -40.35 61.78 46.65
CA ALA A 10 -39.18 62.01 47.48
C ALA A 10 -37.93 61.52 46.74
N TYR A 11 -36.92 62.39 46.61
CA TYR A 11 -35.54 61.90 46.55
C TYR A 11 -35.29 61.22 47.89
N GLY A 12 -35.19 59.88 47.86
CA GLY A 12 -34.74 59.10 49.00
C GLY A 12 -33.29 59.46 49.30
N GLY A 13 -33.11 60.55 50.04
CA GLY A 13 -31.88 60.81 50.76
C GLY A 13 -31.70 59.66 51.73
N SER A 14 -30.87 58.69 51.35
CA SER A 14 -30.35 57.70 52.27
C SER A 14 -29.55 58.48 53.31
N VAL A 15 -30.17 58.73 54.46
CA VAL A 15 -29.50 59.14 55.68
C VAL A 15 -28.60 57.97 56.05
N TYR A 16 -27.33 58.04 55.64
CA TYR A 16 -26.32 57.23 56.29
C TYR A 16 -26.23 57.78 57.70
N ASP A 17 -26.84 57.06 58.63
CA ASP A 17 -26.53 57.20 60.04
C ASP A 17 -25.04 56.90 60.16
N SER A 18 -24.23 57.95 60.21
CA SER A 18 -22.78 57.84 60.43
C SER A 18 -22.59 57.53 61.91
N ALA A 19 -23.04 56.34 62.32
CA ALA A 19 -22.53 55.66 63.48
C ALA A 19 -21.06 55.36 63.16
N VAL A 20 -20.19 56.25 63.64
CA VAL A 20 -18.74 56.08 63.72
C VAL A 20 -18.48 54.92 64.69
N LEU A 21 -18.73 53.70 64.22
CA LEU A 21 -18.21 52.49 64.81
C LEU A 21 -16.90 52.24 64.09
N GLY A 22 -15.81 52.36 64.86
CA GLY A 22 -14.44 52.48 64.38
C GLY A 22 -14.16 51.59 63.17
N ALA A 23 -13.87 52.24 62.04
CA ALA A 23 -13.27 51.56 60.91
C ALA A 23 -11.90 51.08 61.35
N SER A 24 -11.81 49.81 61.77
CA SER A 24 -10.55 49.09 61.75
C SER A 24 -10.06 49.18 60.32
N GLN A 25 -9.00 49.96 60.08
CA GLN A 25 -8.36 50.00 58.77
C GLN A 25 -7.83 48.59 58.50
N VAL A 26 -8.55 47.83 57.68
CA VAL A 26 -8.09 46.53 57.20
C VAL A 26 -6.97 46.83 56.21
N GLN A 27 -5.72 46.71 56.68
CA GLN A 27 -4.55 46.72 55.81
C GLN A 27 -4.51 45.39 55.04
N TYR A 28 -4.81 45.44 53.75
CA TYR A 28 -4.67 44.27 52.88
C TYR A 28 -3.20 44.01 52.57
N ALA A 29 -2.78 42.75 52.68
CA ALA A 29 -1.46 42.35 52.24
C ALA A 29 -1.40 42.39 50.71
N ALA A 30 -0.40 43.06 50.14
CA ALA A 30 -0.13 43.02 48.72
C ALA A 30 0.85 41.87 48.41
N ASP A 31 0.61 41.14 47.32
CA ASP A 31 1.57 40.16 46.81
C ASP A 31 2.79 40.82 46.13
N ALA A 32 3.73 40.00 45.65
CA ALA A 32 4.95 40.49 44.99
C ALA A 32 4.68 41.31 43.72
N GLN A 33 3.44 41.27 43.21
CA GLN A 33 2.97 41.98 42.03
C GLN A 33 2.12 43.22 42.40
N GLY A 34 1.98 43.52 43.69
CA GLY A 34 1.21 44.65 44.19
C GLY A 34 -0.30 44.42 44.18
N LEU A 35 -0.77 43.19 44.01
CA LEU A 35 -2.19 42.85 44.10
C LEU A 35 -2.59 42.66 45.56
N TYR A 36 -3.55 43.46 46.02
CA TYR A 36 -4.12 43.34 47.36
C TYR A 36 -4.94 42.05 47.49
N GLN A 37 -4.59 41.24 48.49
CA GLN A 37 -5.30 40.01 48.82
C GLN A 37 -6.36 40.31 49.89
N ASP A 38 -7.63 40.17 49.53
CA ASP A 38 -8.74 40.20 50.47
C ASP A 38 -8.99 38.77 51.01
N PRO A 39 -8.85 38.53 52.32
CA PRO A 39 -9.13 37.22 52.92
C PRO A 39 -10.62 36.83 52.85
N ASN A 40 -11.54 37.76 52.58
CA ASN A 40 -12.97 37.48 52.44
C ASN A 40 -13.55 38.05 51.13
N PRO A 41 -13.16 37.52 49.96
CA PRO A 41 -13.58 38.07 48.68
C PRO A 41 -15.09 37.89 48.48
N GLN A 42 -15.77 38.97 48.09
CA GLN A 42 -17.18 38.89 47.70
C GLN A 42 -17.32 38.21 46.33
N ILE A 43 -17.69 36.91 46.31
CA ILE A 43 -17.90 36.16 45.08
C ILE A 43 -19.29 36.45 44.51
N ILE A 44 -19.36 37.33 43.50
CA ILE A 44 -20.61 37.58 42.76
C ILE A 44 -20.74 36.56 41.61
N ARG A 45 -21.52 35.49 41.82
CA ARG A 45 -21.85 34.53 40.75
C ARG A 45 -23.04 35.04 39.95
N ARG A 46 -22.79 35.66 38.80
CA ARG A 46 -23.86 35.99 37.86
C ARG A 46 -24.36 34.70 37.20
N PRO A 47 -25.65 34.35 37.31
CA PRO A 47 -26.19 33.20 36.58
C PRO A 47 -26.07 33.47 35.08
N ASN A 48 -25.53 32.50 34.32
CA ASN A 48 -25.49 32.60 32.87
C ASN A 48 -26.94 32.55 32.35
N PRO A 49 -27.47 33.64 31.76
CA PRO A 49 -28.88 33.72 31.37
C PRO A 49 -29.26 32.77 30.22
N THR A 50 -28.26 32.15 29.58
CA THR A 50 -28.40 31.45 28.30
C THR A 50 -28.19 29.94 28.37
N GLY A 51 -28.03 29.36 29.57
CA GLY A 51 -27.89 27.90 29.73
C GLY A 51 -26.58 27.32 29.17
N VAL A 52 -26.55 26.00 28.96
CA VAL A 52 -25.38 25.26 28.44
C VAL A 52 -25.15 25.63 26.97
N GLN A 53 -24.01 26.25 26.67
CA GLN A 53 -23.63 26.59 25.30
C GLN A 53 -23.10 25.35 24.58
N THR A 54 -23.82 24.90 23.57
CA THR A 54 -23.40 23.78 22.71
C THR A 54 -22.79 24.33 21.44
N TYR A 55 -21.50 24.07 21.21
CA TYR A 55 -20.80 24.47 19.99
C TYR A 55 -20.88 23.36 18.95
N THR A 56 -21.46 23.65 17.79
CA THR A 56 -21.49 22.73 16.65
C THR A 56 -20.36 23.06 15.68
N GLN A 57 -19.39 22.15 15.55
CA GLN A 57 -18.32 22.29 14.56
C GLN A 57 -18.62 21.44 13.32
N ASN A 58 -18.74 22.09 12.16
CA ASN A 58 -18.97 21.42 10.89
C ASN A 58 -17.64 21.02 10.25
N VAL A 59 -17.20 19.78 10.46
CA VAL A 59 -16.00 19.22 9.83
C VAL A 59 -16.38 18.53 8.51
N ARG A 60 -15.69 18.88 7.42
CA ARG A 60 -15.80 18.18 6.13
C ARG A 60 -14.50 17.45 5.83
N VAL A 61 -14.55 16.13 5.78
CA VAL A 61 -13.43 15.27 5.37
C VAL A 61 -13.62 14.95 3.89
N GLN A 62 -12.69 15.40 3.04
CA GLN A 62 -12.63 14.98 1.65
C GLN A 62 -11.47 14.01 1.49
N PHE A 63 -11.75 12.80 1.02
CA PHE A 63 -10.70 11.87 0.62
C PHE A 63 -10.13 12.34 -0.71
N LEU A 64 -8.80 12.47 -0.78
CA LEU A 64 -8.12 12.66 -2.06
C LEU A 64 -8.37 11.44 -2.94
N GLN A 65 -8.58 11.68 -4.24
CA GLN A 65 -8.66 10.60 -5.21
C GLN A 65 -7.35 9.80 -5.16
N PRO A 66 -7.41 8.47 -4.96
CA PRO A 66 -6.21 7.64 -4.94
C PRO A 66 -5.53 7.66 -6.32
N PRO A 67 -4.19 7.48 -6.38
CA PRO A 67 -3.46 7.46 -7.63
C PRO A 67 -3.94 6.29 -8.52
N PRO A 68 -3.87 6.47 -9.86
CA PRO A 68 -4.24 5.41 -10.79
C PRO A 68 -3.30 4.20 -10.66
N VAL A 69 -3.90 3.01 -10.71
CA VAL A 69 -3.15 1.74 -10.77
C VAL A 69 -2.30 1.69 -12.04
N PRO A 70 -1.06 1.17 -11.97
CA PRO A 70 -0.23 1.02 -13.15
C PRO A 70 -0.91 0.12 -14.19
N PRO A 71 -0.68 0.38 -15.48
CA PRO A 71 -1.28 -0.42 -16.54
C PRO A 71 -0.82 -1.88 -16.46
N PRO A 72 -1.68 -2.84 -16.83
CA PRO A 72 -1.30 -4.24 -16.90
C PRO A 72 -0.16 -4.44 -17.89
N GLY A 73 0.76 -5.36 -17.56
CA GLY A 73 1.84 -5.75 -18.45
C GLY A 73 1.34 -6.46 -19.71
N PRO A 74 2.20 -6.62 -20.74
CA PRO A 74 1.81 -7.23 -22.01
C PRO A 74 1.45 -8.72 -21.84
N LEU A 75 0.32 -9.12 -22.42
CA LEU A 75 -0.08 -10.52 -22.53
C LEU A 75 0.61 -11.13 -23.77
N ILE A 76 1.57 -12.03 -23.54
CA ILE A 76 2.29 -12.70 -24.62
C ILE A 76 1.67 -14.08 -24.85
N ILE A 77 0.95 -14.24 -25.96
CA ILE A 77 0.43 -15.54 -26.40
C ILE A 77 1.49 -16.18 -27.29
N ARG A 78 2.05 -17.31 -26.86
CA ARG A 78 3.00 -18.09 -27.65
C ARG A 78 2.33 -19.36 -28.14
N GLU A 79 2.22 -19.51 -29.45
CA GLU A 79 1.88 -20.78 -30.07
C GLU A 79 3.15 -21.59 -30.25
N VAL A 80 3.28 -22.67 -29.48
CA VAL A 80 4.45 -23.54 -29.54
C VAL A 80 4.05 -24.86 -30.15
N ARG A 81 4.66 -25.18 -31.30
CA ARG A 81 4.63 -26.52 -31.89
C ARG A 81 5.90 -27.26 -31.49
N PRO A 82 5.82 -28.55 -31.17
CA PRO A 82 7.03 -29.35 -31.03
C PRO A 82 7.77 -29.33 -32.39
N PRO A 83 9.11 -29.19 -32.37
CA PRO A 83 9.90 -29.25 -33.60
C PRO A 83 9.64 -30.58 -34.31
N GLN A 84 9.56 -30.54 -35.64
CA GLN A 84 9.35 -31.75 -36.43
C GLN A 84 10.55 -32.70 -36.20
N PRO A 85 10.30 -33.97 -35.83
CA PRO A 85 11.39 -34.93 -35.69
C PRO A 85 12.11 -35.11 -37.04
N PRO A 86 13.44 -35.20 -37.04
CA PRO A 86 14.20 -35.41 -38.27
C PRO A 86 13.80 -36.74 -38.92
N LEU A 87 14.02 -36.83 -40.23
CA LEU A 87 13.83 -38.08 -40.98
C LEU A 87 14.62 -39.22 -40.32
N PRO A 88 13.99 -40.38 -40.07
CA PRO A 88 14.69 -41.53 -39.50
C PRO A 88 15.81 -41.97 -40.47
N PRO A 89 17.05 -42.19 -39.98
CA PRO A 89 18.14 -42.61 -40.84
C PRO A 89 17.84 -43.99 -41.48
N PRO A 90 18.33 -44.24 -42.70
CA PRO A 90 18.14 -45.53 -43.37
C PRO A 90 18.75 -46.65 -42.52
N LEU A 91 18.05 -47.78 -42.41
CA LEU A 91 18.53 -48.93 -41.67
C LEU A 91 19.74 -49.54 -42.41
N ARG A 92 20.95 -49.40 -41.87
CA ARG A 92 22.16 -50.10 -42.34
C ARG A 92 22.56 -51.12 -41.29
N LEU A 93 22.24 -52.39 -41.51
CA LEU A 93 22.63 -53.48 -40.61
C LEU A 93 24.11 -53.80 -40.82
N ARG A 94 24.96 -53.40 -39.87
CA ARG A 94 26.36 -53.85 -39.75
C ARG A 94 26.65 -54.10 -38.27
N GLN A 95 27.07 -55.31 -37.92
CA GLN A 95 27.36 -55.72 -36.55
C GLN A 95 28.86 -55.53 -36.26
N VAL A 96 29.17 -54.66 -35.30
CA VAL A 96 30.53 -54.47 -34.75
C VAL A 96 30.39 -54.18 -33.25
N ALA A 97 31.29 -54.73 -32.44
CA ALA A 97 31.31 -54.50 -30.98
C ALA A 97 31.60 -53.01 -30.68
N PRO A 98 30.79 -52.34 -29.85
CA PRO A 98 31.04 -50.94 -29.49
C PRO A 98 32.35 -50.79 -28.71
N PRO A 99 33.23 -49.84 -29.05
CA PRO A 99 34.37 -49.50 -28.22
C PRO A 99 33.91 -48.87 -26.90
N LEU A 100 34.69 -49.09 -25.83
CA LEU A 100 34.40 -48.47 -24.53
C LEU A 100 34.50 -46.93 -24.62
N PRO A 101 33.55 -46.19 -24.03
CA PRO A 101 33.62 -44.74 -24.00
C PRO A 101 34.80 -44.29 -23.10
N PRO A 102 35.61 -43.31 -23.55
CA PRO A 102 36.65 -42.73 -22.72
C PRO A 102 36.03 -41.93 -21.56
N PRO A 103 36.76 -41.81 -20.42
CA PRO A 103 36.26 -41.07 -19.28
C PRO A 103 36.07 -39.59 -19.62
N PRO A 104 35.00 -38.95 -19.11
CA PRO A 104 34.77 -37.54 -19.36
C PRO A 104 35.87 -36.70 -18.67
N PRO A 105 36.33 -35.62 -19.32
CA PRO A 105 37.32 -34.73 -18.72
C PRO A 105 36.72 -34.00 -17.51
N LEU A 106 37.53 -33.83 -16.45
CA LEU A 106 37.15 -33.03 -15.29
C LEU A 106 37.23 -31.54 -15.65
N VAL A 107 36.08 -30.89 -15.78
CA VAL A 107 36.00 -29.47 -16.12
C VAL A 107 35.57 -28.70 -14.86
N LEU A 108 36.53 -28.06 -14.20
CA LEU A 108 36.26 -27.10 -13.14
C LEU A 108 35.81 -25.78 -13.78
N ARG A 109 34.53 -25.45 -13.66
CA ARG A 109 33.98 -24.16 -14.09
C ARG A 109 33.51 -23.38 -12.87
N GLU A 110 33.86 -22.10 -12.83
CA GLU A 110 33.18 -21.17 -11.96
C GLU A 110 31.72 -21.04 -12.37
N ARG A 111 30.85 -20.83 -11.36
CA ARG A 111 29.44 -20.57 -11.62
C ARG A 111 29.29 -19.20 -12.28
N PRO A 112 28.55 -19.09 -13.39
CA PRO A 112 28.21 -17.80 -13.97
C PRO A 112 27.55 -16.87 -12.93
N PRO A 113 27.72 -15.56 -13.07
CA PRO A 113 27.05 -14.58 -12.21
C PRO A 113 25.52 -14.71 -12.31
N VAL A 114 24.84 -14.51 -11.19
CA VAL A 114 23.38 -14.63 -11.10
C VAL A 114 22.74 -13.41 -11.80
N PRO A 115 21.82 -13.63 -12.75
CA PRO A 115 21.15 -12.53 -13.44
C PRO A 115 20.22 -11.76 -12.50
N PRO A 116 19.88 -10.50 -12.83
CA PRO A 116 18.95 -9.71 -12.05
C PRO A 116 17.53 -10.31 -12.04
N PRO A 117 16.73 -10.02 -10.99
CA PRO A 117 15.36 -10.53 -10.87
C PRO A 117 14.44 -9.95 -11.96
N ALA A 118 13.67 -10.82 -12.60
CA ALA A 118 12.76 -10.45 -13.69
C ALA A 118 11.43 -9.87 -13.20
N ILE A 119 10.85 -8.97 -13.99
CA ILE A 119 9.50 -8.43 -13.79
C ILE A 119 8.46 -9.51 -14.15
N ALA A 120 7.38 -9.60 -13.36
CA ALA A 120 6.33 -10.61 -13.57
C ALA A 120 5.59 -10.37 -14.90
N SER A 121 5.60 -11.38 -15.77
CA SER A 121 4.86 -11.37 -17.04
C SER A 121 3.91 -12.58 -17.09
N GLN A 122 2.73 -12.39 -17.69
CA GLN A 122 1.78 -13.47 -17.92
C GLN A 122 1.97 -14.00 -19.34
N THR A 123 2.50 -15.22 -19.44
CA THR A 123 2.66 -15.92 -20.72
C THR A 123 1.64 -17.06 -20.80
N VAL A 124 0.73 -16.98 -21.78
CA VAL A 124 -0.23 -18.06 -22.06
C VAL A 124 0.34 -18.88 -23.22
N ILE A 125 0.73 -20.13 -22.94
CA ILE A 125 1.29 -21.03 -23.95
C ILE A 125 0.19 -21.91 -24.51
N ARG A 126 -0.13 -21.74 -25.80
CA ARG A 126 -1.02 -22.62 -26.54
C ARG A 126 -0.20 -23.71 -27.22
N ARG A 127 -0.40 -24.96 -26.80
CA ARG A 127 0.27 -26.13 -27.37
C ARG A 127 -0.56 -26.71 -28.50
N LEU A 128 0.04 -26.86 -29.67
CA LEU A 128 -0.56 -27.48 -30.84
C LEU A 128 -0.04 -28.92 -31.01
N PRO A 129 -0.81 -29.83 -31.62
CA PRO A 129 -0.36 -31.19 -31.90
C PRO A 129 0.86 -31.19 -32.83
N GLY A 130 1.73 -32.18 -32.64
CA GLY A 130 2.92 -32.36 -33.48
C GLY A 130 2.59 -32.83 -34.89
N LEU A 131 3.46 -32.46 -35.83
CA LEU A 131 3.37 -32.97 -37.20
C LEU A 131 3.73 -34.47 -37.23
N PRO A 132 3.10 -35.28 -38.11
CA PRO A 132 3.43 -36.69 -38.25
C PRO A 132 4.87 -36.88 -38.74
N VAL A 133 5.48 -37.98 -38.31
CA VAL A 133 6.85 -38.36 -38.71
C VAL A 133 6.84 -38.77 -40.18
N PRO A 134 7.76 -38.28 -41.02
CA PRO A 134 7.88 -38.73 -42.40
C PRO A 134 8.32 -40.21 -42.48
N PRO A 135 7.89 -40.96 -43.52
CA PRO A 135 8.21 -42.39 -43.66
C PRO A 135 9.71 -42.62 -43.89
N ARG A 136 10.21 -43.77 -43.41
CA ARG A 136 11.62 -44.18 -43.49
C ARG A 136 11.95 -44.77 -44.86
N SER A 137 13.10 -44.42 -45.43
CA SER A 137 13.66 -45.09 -46.62
C SER A 137 14.50 -46.31 -46.25
N VAL A 138 14.39 -47.39 -47.02
CA VAL A 138 15.18 -48.63 -46.84
C VAL A 138 16.13 -48.75 -48.03
N ILE A 139 17.43 -48.80 -47.77
CA ILE A 139 18.47 -48.99 -48.79
C ILE A 139 19.04 -50.40 -48.63
N VAL A 140 18.82 -51.27 -49.61
CA VAL A 140 19.33 -52.66 -49.60
C VAL A 140 20.62 -52.72 -50.42
N GLU A 141 21.76 -52.77 -49.74
CA GLU A 141 23.06 -53.03 -50.37
C GLU A 141 23.18 -54.54 -50.65
N ARG A 142 23.02 -54.93 -51.93
CA ARG A 142 23.19 -56.33 -52.36
C ARG A 142 24.68 -56.63 -52.55
N VAL A 143 25.21 -57.57 -51.77
CA VAL A 143 26.57 -58.08 -51.96
C VAL A 143 26.62 -58.92 -53.25
N PRO A 144 27.65 -58.77 -54.11
CA PRO A 144 27.79 -59.60 -55.30
C PRO A 144 27.89 -61.10 -54.92
N PRO A 145 27.37 -62.01 -55.77
CA PRO A 145 27.45 -63.44 -55.50
C PRO A 145 28.91 -63.90 -55.46
N PRO A 146 29.25 -64.86 -54.57
CA PRO A 146 30.60 -65.38 -54.48
C PRO A 146 31.02 -66.04 -55.81
N PRO A 147 32.32 -66.00 -56.16
CA PRO A 147 32.80 -66.63 -57.38
C PRO A 147 32.52 -68.15 -57.38
N PRO A 148 32.31 -68.76 -58.56
CA PRO A 148 32.10 -70.20 -58.67
C PRO A 148 33.34 -70.97 -58.18
N ARG A 149 33.11 -72.15 -57.57
CA ARG A 149 34.21 -73.01 -57.12
C ARG A 149 34.99 -73.56 -58.33
N PRO A 150 36.33 -73.60 -58.26
CA PRO A 150 37.15 -74.22 -59.30
C PRO A 150 36.85 -75.72 -59.41
N ARG A 151 36.92 -76.25 -60.64
CA ARG A 151 36.74 -77.66 -60.97
C ARG A 151 38.04 -78.43 -60.82
#